data_AF-S8BRW7-F1
#
_entry.id   AF-S8BRW7-F1
#
_cell.length_a   1.000
_cell.length_b   1.000
_cell.length_c   1.000
_cell.angle_alpha   90.00
_cell.angle_beta   90.00
_cell.angle_gamma   90.00
#
_symmetry.space_group_name_H-M   'P 1'
#
loop_
_entity.id
_entity.type
_entity.pdbx_description
1 polymer ?
#
loop_
_entity_poly.entity_id
_entity_poly.type
_entity_poly.pdbx_seq_one_letter_code
_entity_poly.pdbx_strand_id
1 'polypeptide(L)'
;VMPEVEVTLANDGSSGVLFMCQRTSKSDSLYTLLPNSTYRFSFTHLAFPMRWCFLYINPEAYGFFWAYTVRSRCTKCFWSITKHASLYRGDKGRWERQKLFTPPRFYID
;
A
#
# COMPACT_ATOMS: atom_id res chain seq x y z
N VAL A 1 -0.02 17.75 19.76
CA VAL A 1 0.54 17.42 18.42
C VAL A 1 -0.21 16.22 17.90
N MET A 2 -0.75 16.27 16.67
CA MET A 2 -1.41 15.09 16.10
C MET A 2 -0.37 14.10 15.59
N PRO A 3 -0.54 12.78 15.77
CA PRO A 3 0.47 11.82 15.36
C PRO A 3 0.55 11.78 13.83
N GLU A 4 1.77 11.81 13.32
CA GLU A 4 2.07 11.56 11.92
C GLU A 4 2.14 10.05 11.68
N VAL A 5 1.54 9.61 10.57
CA VAL A 5 1.61 8.22 10.11
C VAL A 5 2.45 8.19 8.85
N GLU A 6 3.45 7.32 8.84
CA GLU A 6 4.28 7.01 7.68
C GLU A 6 3.85 5.65 7.12
N VAL A 7 3.68 5.57 5.80
CA VAL A 7 3.43 4.32 5.08
C VAL A 7 4.60 4.07 4.14
N THR A 8 5.17 2.87 4.23
CA THR A 8 6.22 2.39 3.33
C THR A 8 5.70 1.23 2.50
N LEU A 9 5.78 1.35 1.17
CA LEU A 9 5.60 0.25 0.23
C LEU A 9 6.99 -0.21 -0.24
N ALA A 10 7.38 -1.43 0.06
CA ALA A 10 8.60 -2.06 -0.43
C ALA A 10 8.25 -3.08 -1.50
N ASN A 11 8.90 -3.02 -2.65
CA ASN A 11 8.84 -4.08 -3.65
C ASN A 11 9.97 -5.07 -3.40
N ASP A 12 9.67 -6.11 -2.64
CA ASP A 12 10.59 -7.22 -2.36
C ASP A 12 10.45 -8.35 -3.40
N GLY A 13 9.66 -8.10 -4.46
CA GLY A 13 9.50 -8.98 -5.60
C GLY A 13 10.62 -8.84 -6.64
N SER A 14 10.57 -9.71 -7.64
CA SER A 14 11.54 -9.73 -8.75
C SER A 14 11.13 -8.85 -9.94
N SER A 15 9.88 -8.39 -10.00
CA SER A 15 9.32 -7.60 -11.09
C SER A 15 8.86 -6.23 -10.61
N GLY A 16 8.82 -5.24 -11.51
CA GLY A 16 8.24 -3.94 -11.21
C GLY A 16 6.75 -4.06 -10.88
N VAL A 17 6.28 -3.28 -9.91
CA VAL A 17 4.87 -3.22 -9.50
C VAL A 17 4.34 -1.84 -9.88
N LEU A 18 3.23 -1.77 -10.63
CA LEU A 18 2.58 -0.48 -10.85
C LEU A 18 1.73 -0.13 -9.63
N PHE A 19 1.79 1.11 -9.17
CA PHE A 19 1.04 1.56 -8.02
C PHE A 19 0.52 2.99 -8.18
N MET A 20 -0.53 3.28 -7.43
CA MET A 20 -1.08 4.63 -7.24
C MET A 20 -1.64 4.72 -5.82
N CYS A 21 -1.36 5.81 -5.11
CA CYS A 21 -1.78 5.98 -3.72
C CYS A 21 -2.58 7.26 -3.51
N GLN A 22 -3.72 7.14 -2.84
CA GLN A 22 -4.66 8.24 -2.61
C GLN A 22 -4.03 9.41 -1.84
N ARG A 23 -4.23 10.65 -2.34
CA ARG A 23 -3.79 11.89 -1.67
C ARG A 23 -2.30 11.89 -1.35
N THR A 24 -1.49 11.49 -2.33
CA THR A 24 -0.03 11.52 -2.28
C THR A 24 0.52 12.18 -3.54
N SER A 25 1.83 12.35 -3.65
CA SER A 25 2.47 12.79 -4.91
C SER A 25 2.36 11.77 -6.05
N LYS A 26 1.80 10.59 -5.78
CA LYS A 26 1.60 9.48 -6.71
C LYS A 26 0.13 9.08 -6.80
N SER A 27 -0.76 10.06 -6.97
CA SER A 27 -2.22 9.86 -6.95
C SER A 27 -2.92 10.07 -8.28
N ASP A 28 -2.20 10.52 -9.31
CA ASP A 28 -2.73 10.99 -10.60
C ASP A 28 -2.51 10.00 -11.76
N SER A 29 -1.60 9.05 -11.60
CA SER A 29 -1.26 8.05 -12.62
C SER A 29 -0.71 6.77 -11.99
N LEU A 30 -0.47 5.74 -12.82
CA LEU A 30 0.24 4.54 -12.43
C LEU A 30 1.75 4.77 -12.50
N TYR A 31 2.42 4.49 -11.38
CA TYR A 31 3.86 4.62 -11.25
C TYR A 31 4.52 3.27 -11.05
N THR A 32 5.70 3.07 -11.62
CA THR A 32 6.46 1.83 -11.42
C THR A 32 7.28 1.89 -10.14
N LEU A 33 7.06 0.96 -9.24
CA LEU A 33 7.95 0.65 -8.13
C LEU A 33 8.90 -0.46 -8.55
N LEU A 34 10.16 -0.11 -8.79
CA LEU A 34 11.19 -1.07 -9.22
C LEU A 34 11.48 -2.14 -8.15
N PRO A 35 12.00 -3.32 -8.55
CA PRO A 35 12.48 -4.33 -7.60
C PRO A 35 13.47 -3.74 -6.58
N ASN A 36 13.40 -4.21 -5.33
CA ASN A 36 14.22 -3.76 -4.20
C ASN A 36 14.12 -2.25 -3.89
N SER A 37 13.08 -1.58 -4.38
CA SER A 37 12.85 -0.15 -4.15
C SER A 37 11.69 0.07 -3.20
N THR A 38 11.71 1.22 -2.52
CA THR A 38 10.64 1.61 -1.59
C THR A 38 10.01 2.93 -1.98
N TYR A 39 8.68 3.03 -1.87
CA TYR A 39 7.93 4.28 -1.90
C TYR A 39 7.42 4.61 -0.50
N ARG A 40 7.53 5.87 -0.09
CA ARG A 40 7.10 6.33 1.24
C ARG A 40 6.22 7.57 1.11
N PHE A 41 5.22 7.66 1.96
CA PHE A 41 4.43 8.87 2.15
C PHE A 41 3.97 8.99 3.59
N SER A 42 3.79 10.24 4.04
CA SER A 42 3.35 10.55 5.39
C SER A 42 2.08 11.39 5.37
N PHE A 43 1.29 11.29 6.43
CA PHE A 43 0.11 12.12 6.62
C PHE A 43 -0.22 12.28 8.10
N THR A 44 -0.85 13.39 8.45
CA THR A 44 -1.35 13.63 9.80
C THR A 44 -2.60 12.79 10.07
N HIS A 45 -2.62 12.09 11.20
CA HIS A 45 -3.78 11.29 11.63
C HIS A 45 -4.91 12.19 12.16
N LEU A 46 -5.69 12.77 11.24
CA LEU A 46 -6.85 13.63 11.50
C LEU A 46 -8.15 12.88 11.19
N ALA A 47 -9.06 12.75 12.17
CA ALA A 47 -10.44 12.29 11.98
C ALA A 47 -10.59 10.97 11.19
N PHE A 48 -9.89 9.93 11.61
CA PHE A 48 -9.93 8.59 10.99
C PHE A 48 -9.57 8.57 9.49
N PRO A 49 -8.42 9.14 9.09
CA PRO A 49 -8.05 9.18 7.68
C PRO A 49 -7.79 7.76 7.19
N MET A 50 -8.51 7.36 6.15
CA MET A 50 -8.20 6.13 5.41
C MET A 50 -7.25 6.48 4.27
N ARG A 51 -6.33 5.56 3.95
CA ARG A 51 -5.48 5.64 2.76
C ARG A 51 -5.54 4.32 2.02
N TRP A 52 -5.88 4.39 0.75
CA TRP A 52 -5.79 3.24 -0.14
C TRP A 52 -4.65 3.44 -1.13
N CYS A 53 -4.11 2.32 -1.59
CA CYS A 53 -3.26 2.27 -2.77
C CYS A 53 -3.81 1.19 -3.72
N PHE A 54 -3.69 1.43 -5.00
CA PHE A 54 -3.86 0.45 -6.05
C PHE A 54 -2.50 -0.20 -6.33
N LEU A 55 -2.48 -1.52 -6.55
CA LEU A 55 -1.32 -2.28 -7.00
C LEU A 55 -1.68 -3.11 -8.22
N TYR A 56 -0.80 -3.13 -9.20
CA TYR A 56 -0.76 -4.12 -10.26
C TYR A 56 0.56 -4.87 -10.14
N ILE A 57 0.50 -6.07 -9.56
CA ILE A 57 1.68 -6.94 -9.38
C ILE A 57 1.84 -7.81 -10.61
N ASN A 58 0.74 -8.41 -11.07
CA ASN A 58 0.64 -9.22 -12.28
C ASN A 58 -0.85 -9.34 -12.70
N PRO A 59 -1.17 -9.95 -13.86
CA PRO A 59 -2.54 -10.08 -14.35
C PRO A 59 -3.51 -10.83 -13.40
N GLU A 60 -2.99 -11.70 -12.54
CA GLU A 60 -3.79 -12.48 -11.57
C GLU A 60 -3.87 -11.79 -10.20
N ALA A 61 -3.02 -10.81 -9.93
CA ALA A 61 -2.86 -10.15 -8.65
C ALA A 61 -2.75 -8.63 -8.83
N TYR A 62 -3.92 -8.01 -8.98
CA TYR A 62 -4.06 -6.55 -8.99
C TYR A 62 -5.30 -6.13 -8.22
N GLY A 63 -5.33 -4.86 -7.81
CA GLY A 63 -6.46 -4.27 -7.12
C GLY A 63 -6.05 -3.25 -6.07
N PHE A 64 -7.05 -2.75 -5.36
CA PHE A 64 -6.89 -1.79 -4.29
C PHE A 64 -6.64 -2.51 -2.97
N PHE A 65 -5.94 -1.86 -2.06
CA PHE A 65 -5.83 -2.28 -0.68
C PHE A 65 -5.76 -1.07 0.25
N TRP A 66 -6.12 -1.27 1.51
CA TRP A 66 -6.01 -0.24 2.51
C TRP A 66 -4.58 -0.15 3.03
N ALA A 67 -3.79 0.74 2.43
CA ALA A 67 -2.44 1.06 2.88
C ALA A 67 -2.40 1.58 4.33
N TYR A 68 -3.49 2.23 4.76
CA TYR A 68 -3.75 2.56 6.15
C TYR A 68 -5.24 2.57 6.50
N THR A 69 -5.56 2.02 7.67
CA THR A 69 -6.83 2.22 8.38
C THR A 69 -6.56 2.44 9.86
N VAL A 70 -7.51 3.00 10.61
CA VAL A 70 -7.38 3.10 12.07
C VAL A 70 -7.24 1.73 12.76
N ARG A 71 -7.77 0.66 12.15
CA ARG A 71 -7.57 -0.73 12.63
C ARG A 71 -6.14 -1.23 12.43
N SER A 72 -5.35 -0.60 11.57
CA SER A 72 -3.94 -0.93 11.37
C SER A 72 -3.10 -0.61 12.60
N ARG A 73 -3.52 0.37 13.43
CA ARG A 73 -2.87 0.75 14.72
C ARG A 73 -1.35 0.98 14.61
N CYS A 74 -0.86 1.40 13.44
CA CYS A 74 0.55 1.72 13.20
C CYS A 74 0.77 3.23 13.03
N THR A 75 1.89 3.73 13.54
CA THR A 75 2.44 5.05 13.19
C THR A 75 3.46 4.93 12.06
N LYS A 76 4.11 3.77 11.92
CA LYS A 76 4.92 3.38 10.77
C LYS A 76 4.39 2.07 10.22
N CYS A 77 3.79 2.11 9.03
CA CYS A 77 3.13 0.96 8.41
C CYS A 77 3.99 0.45 7.25
N PHE A 78 4.58 -0.73 7.42
CA PHE A 78 5.46 -1.33 6.43
C PHE A 78 4.73 -2.38 5.61
N TRP A 79 4.76 -2.22 4.30
CA TRP A 79 4.20 -3.16 3.34
C TRP A 79 5.31 -3.81 2.54
N SER A 80 5.34 -5.14 2.53
CA SER A 80 6.17 -5.94 1.64
C SER A 80 5.29 -6.41 0.48
N ILE A 81 5.69 -6.06 -0.73
CA ILE A 81 5.01 -6.44 -1.97
C ILE A 81 5.91 -7.43 -2.70
N THR A 82 5.46 -8.68 -2.76
CA THR A 82 6.09 -9.76 -3.52
C THR A 82 5.11 -10.24 -4.59
N LYS A 83 4.62 -11.49 -4.52
CA LYS A 83 3.43 -11.95 -5.25
C LYS A 83 2.14 -11.42 -4.64
N HIS A 84 2.20 -10.96 -3.39
CA HIS A 84 1.08 -10.42 -2.62
C HIS A 84 1.55 -9.21 -1.81
N ALA A 85 0.62 -8.35 -1.44
CA ALA A 85 0.86 -7.27 -0.47
C ALA A 85 0.69 -7.81 0.97
N SER A 86 1.69 -7.60 1.82
CA SER A 86 1.69 -8.01 3.22
C SER A 86 2.03 -6.84 4.13
N LEU A 87 1.20 -6.59 5.14
CA LEU A 87 1.43 -5.56 6.14
C LEU A 87 2.21 -6.15 7.32
N TYR A 88 3.27 -5.48 7.77
CA TYR A 88 3.94 -5.82 9.01
C TYR A 88 3.10 -5.37 10.21
N ARG A 89 2.71 -6.33 11.06
CA ARG A 89 1.98 -6.11 12.31
C ARG A 89 2.99 -6.14 13.46
N GLY A 90 3.54 -4.97 13.81
CA GLY A 90 4.51 -4.84 14.90
C GLY A 90 3.96 -5.32 16.26
N ASP A 91 2.64 -5.18 16.48
CA ASP A 91 1.94 -5.68 17.67
C ASP A 91 1.92 -7.22 17.77
N LYS A 92 2.10 -7.92 16.65
CA LYS A 92 2.09 -9.39 16.56
C LYS A 92 3.43 -9.97 16.09
N GLY A 93 4.43 -9.11 15.83
CA GLY A 93 5.74 -9.51 15.29
C GLY A 93 5.67 -10.28 13.97
N ARG A 94 4.63 -10.10 13.14
CA ARG A 94 4.40 -10.94 11.96
C ARG A 94 3.96 -10.15 10.73
N TRP A 95 4.19 -10.73 9.55
CA TRP A 95 3.61 -10.25 8.30
C TRP A 95 2.21 -10.81 8.12
N GLU A 96 1.26 -9.95 7.76
CA GLU A 96 -0.13 -10.33 7.51
C GLU A 96 -0.50 -10.01 6.07
N ARG A 97 -0.69 -11.06 5.26
CA ARG A 97 -1.13 -10.94 3.87
C ARG A 97 -2.47 -10.24 3.81
N GLN A 98 -2.58 -9.26 2.92
CA GLN A 98 -3.82 -8.57 2.64
C GLN A 98 -4.36 -8.99 1.27
N LYS A 99 -5.67 -9.11 1.17
CA LYS A 99 -6.33 -9.33 -0.11
C LYS A 99 -6.45 -8.00 -0.84
N LEU A 100 -5.99 -7.98 -2.09
CA LEU A 100 -6.34 -6.91 -3.01
C LEU A 100 -7.82 -7.06 -3.37
N PHE A 101 -8.53 -5.95 -3.46
CA PHE A 101 -9.92 -5.90 -3.89
C PHE A 101 -10.05 -5.08 -5.16
N THR A 102 -10.73 -5.64 -6.15
CA THR A 102 -10.95 -4.99 -7.44
C THR A 102 -12.43 -4.64 -7.52
N PRO A 103 -12.80 -3.34 -7.64
CA PRO A 103 -14.19 -2.95 -7.82
C PRO A 103 -14.79 -3.67 -9.04
N PRO A 104 -16.07 -4.04 -9.00
CA PRO A 104 -16.77 -4.51 -10.18
C PRO A 104 -16.60 -3.49 -11.31
N ARG A 105 -16.19 -3.95 -12.51
CA ARG A 105 -15.93 -3.12 -13.71
C ARG A 105 -14.67 -2.24 -13.67
N PHE A 106 -13.71 -2.52 -12.80
CA PHE A 106 -12.39 -1.91 -12.91
C PHE A 106 -11.55 -2.67 -13.96
N TYR A 107 -11.31 -2.03 -15.09
CA TYR A 107 -10.46 -2.55 -16.17
C TYR A 107 -9.18 -1.73 -16.24
N ILE A 108 -8.08 -2.42 -16.51
CA ILE A 108 -6.78 -1.80 -16.79
C ILE A 108 -6.65 -1.94 -18.30
N ASP A 109 -6.97 -0.87 -19.01
CA ASP A 109 -6.80 -0.77 -20.46
C ASP A 109 -5.30 -0.78 -20.82
#